data_AF-A0A1F2SNI1-F1
#
_entry.id   AF-A0A1F2SNI1-F1
#
_cell.length_a   1.000
_cell.length_b   1.000
_cell.length_c   1.000
_cell.angle_alpha   90.00
_cell.angle_beta   90.00
_cell.angle_gamma   90.00
#
_symmetry.space_group_name_H-M   'P 1'
#
loop_
_entity.id
_entity.type
_entity.pdbx_description
1 polymer ?
#
loop_
_entity_poly.entity_id
_entity_poly.type
_entity_poly.pdbx_seq_one_letter_code
_entity_poly.pdbx_strand_id
1 'polypeptide(L)'
;MYLKKLKKIILCVGVILALYGGQGIGRKAIAQSSSSTASAPSESGAAALRLQRSVQIYNYKTTAPSGPQRGEEIYFIKCWYCHNKYTREEPRGRPAPPMQNIYKRPMLATTGKPVNDETLAEKINKGGPAMPAYRYALSDADMADLISYIKSDKCCWEGEEPPHNPWYRY
;
A
#
# COMPACT_ATOMS: atom_id res chain seq x y z
N MET A 1 16.96 40.14 57.38
CA MET A 1 16.34 38.86 56.96
C MET A 1 17.18 38.13 55.89
N TYR A 2 18.51 38.16 56.01
CA TYR A 2 19.46 37.78 54.96
C TYR A 2 20.02 36.35 55.11
N LEU A 3 19.56 35.59 56.12
CA LEU A 3 20.05 34.23 56.43
C LEU A 3 19.30 33.09 55.72
N LYS A 4 18.19 33.38 55.02
CA LYS A 4 17.36 32.34 54.35
C LYS A 4 17.76 32.04 52.89
N LYS A 5 18.53 32.90 52.23
CA LYS A 5 18.97 32.66 50.84
C LYS A 5 20.22 31.78 50.72
N LEU A 6 21.02 31.62 51.77
CA LEU A 6 22.28 30.88 51.71
C LEU A 6 22.11 29.35 51.75
N LYS A 7 21.05 28.82 52.38
CA LYS A 7 20.79 27.37 52.45
C LYS A 7 20.28 26.75 51.14
N LYS A 8 19.72 27.54 50.21
CA LYS A 8 19.23 27.01 48.92
C LYS A 8 20.30 26.86 47.84
N ILE A 9 21.47 27.47 48.01
CA ILE A 9 22.55 27.37 47.01
C ILE A 9 23.40 26.11 47.23
N ILE A 10 23.56 25.65 48.47
CA ILE A 10 24.39 24.46 48.78
C ILE A 10 23.72 23.15 48.34
N LEU A 11 22.39 23.09 48.25
CA LEU A 11 21.68 21.88 47.81
C LEU A 11 21.79 21.63 46.29
N CYS A 12 22.07 22.66 45.48
CA CYS A 12 22.16 22.50 44.02
C CYS A 12 23.56 22.12 43.52
N VAL A 13 24.62 22.33 44.31
CA VAL A 13 26.00 22.00 43.88
C VAL A 13 26.36 20.54 44.22
N GLY A 14 25.78 19.95 45.27
CA GLY A 14 26.05 18.57 45.67
C GLY A 14 25.51 17.49 44.72
N VAL A 15 24.48 17.79 43.92
CA VAL A 15 23.87 16.80 43.00
C VAL A 15 24.58 16.77 41.64
N ILE A 16 25.29 17.84 41.26
CA ILE A 16 25.97 17.92 39.95
C ILE A 16 27.32 17.18 39.95
N LEU A 17 27.99 17.08 41.10
CA LEU A 17 29.30 16.41 41.22
C LEU A 17 29.23 14.88 41.37
N ALA A 18 28.05 14.31 41.64
CA ALA A 18 27.87 12.84 41.70
C ALA A 18 27.59 12.20 40.33
N LEU A 19 27.41 12.99 39.26
CA LEU A 19 27.13 12.47 37.91
C LEU A 19 28.33 12.49 36.95
N TYR A 20 29.51 12.92 37.42
CA TYR A 20 30.74 12.96 36.62
C TYR A 20 31.85 12.00 37.10
N GLY A 21 31.55 11.12 38.05
CA GLY A 21 32.49 10.11 38.57
C GLY A 21 32.17 8.71 38.06
N GLY A 22 32.58 8.40 36.83
CA GLY A 22 32.41 7.06 36.27
C GLY A 22 33.14 6.89 34.94
N GLN A 23 34.48 6.83 34.99
CA GLN A 23 35.25 6.35 33.85
C GLN A 23 35.02 4.85 33.64
N GLY A 24 34.82 4.48 32.37
CA GLY A 24 35.49 3.33 31.78
C GLY A 24 34.96 1.94 32.12
N ILE A 25 33.95 1.50 31.38
CA ILE A 25 33.97 0.14 30.83
C ILE A 25 33.54 0.26 29.37
N GLY A 26 34.52 0.26 28.47
CA GLY A 26 34.28 0.25 27.05
C GLY A 26 33.54 -1.02 26.66
N ARG A 27 32.21 -0.95 26.56
CA ARG A 27 31.49 -1.84 25.67
C ARG A 27 32.01 -1.52 24.28
N LYS A 28 32.86 -2.39 23.72
CA LYS A 28 33.11 -2.39 22.29
C LYS A 28 31.75 -2.51 21.64
N ALA A 29 31.22 -1.39 21.15
CA ALA A 29 30.15 -1.40 20.19
C ALA A 29 30.73 -2.14 18.99
N ILE A 30 30.47 -3.44 18.91
CA ILE A 30 30.49 -4.13 17.63
C ILE A 30 29.43 -3.39 16.84
N ALA A 31 29.87 -2.48 15.97
CA ALA A 31 29.03 -1.98 14.92
C ALA A 31 28.52 -3.22 14.20
N GLN A 32 27.27 -3.60 14.44
CA GLN A 32 26.56 -4.43 13.49
C GLN A 32 26.56 -3.56 12.24
N SER A 33 27.47 -3.86 11.31
CA SER A 33 27.29 -3.51 9.93
C SER A 33 25.95 -4.10 9.56
N SER A 34 24.90 -3.29 9.62
CA SER A 34 23.66 -3.58 8.93
C SER A 34 24.01 -3.49 7.45
N SER A 35 24.59 -4.57 6.93
CA SER A 35 24.49 -4.92 5.53
C SER A 35 23.01 -5.19 5.31
N SER A 36 22.23 -4.12 5.18
CA SER A 36 20.89 -4.16 4.63
C SER A 36 21.02 -4.38 3.13
N THR A 37 21.62 -5.50 2.76
CA THR A 37 21.29 -6.15 1.51
C THR A 37 20.13 -7.04 1.89
N ALA A 38 18.92 -6.62 1.53
CA ALA A 38 17.72 -7.42 1.69
C ALA A 38 17.99 -8.78 1.03
N SER A 39 18.36 -9.75 1.86
CA SER A 39 18.66 -11.10 1.41
C SER A 39 17.32 -11.71 1.04
N ALA A 40 17.19 -12.20 -0.20
CA ALA A 40 16.00 -12.93 -0.60
C ALA A 40 15.75 -14.06 0.42
N PRO A 41 14.50 -14.30 0.82
CA PRO A 41 14.20 -15.34 1.80
C PRO A 41 14.73 -16.69 1.29
N SER A 42 15.30 -17.50 2.19
CA SER A 42 15.66 -18.90 1.89
C SER A 42 14.45 -19.61 1.27
N GLU A 43 14.67 -20.62 0.42
CA GLU A 43 13.56 -21.37 -0.21
C GLU A 43 12.52 -21.84 0.80
N SER A 44 12.96 -22.28 2.00
CA SER A 44 12.07 -22.67 3.10
C SER A 44 11.28 -21.49 3.68
N GLY A 45 11.88 -20.30 3.80
CA GLY A 45 11.22 -19.08 4.24
C GLY A 45 10.23 -18.55 3.20
N ALA A 46 10.59 -18.62 1.92
CA ALA A 46 9.70 -18.26 0.81
C ALA A 46 8.50 -19.21 0.73
N ALA A 47 8.69 -20.51 0.98
CA ALA A 47 7.62 -21.49 1.07
C ALA A 47 6.69 -21.23 2.27
N ALA A 48 7.24 -20.94 3.45
CA ALA A 48 6.45 -20.58 4.64
C ALA A 48 5.63 -19.30 4.43
N LEU A 49 6.20 -18.28 3.78
CA LEU A 49 5.50 -17.04 3.43
C LEU A 49 4.36 -17.27 2.44
N ARG A 50 4.49 -18.22 1.50
CA ARG A 50 3.40 -18.59 0.60
C ARG A 50 2.22 -19.25 1.31
N LEU A 51 2.47 -19.97 2.42
CA LEU A 51 1.43 -20.57 3.25
C LEU A 51 0.76 -19.55 4.17
N GLN A 52 1.39 -18.41 4.41
CA GLN A 52 0.83 -17.36 5.25
C GLN A 52 -0.21 -16.54 4.48
N ARG A 53 -1.51 -16.77 4.79
CA ARG A 53 -2.63 -16.09 4.14
C ARG A 53 -2.55 -14.56 4.19
N SER A 54 -2.05 -13.98 5.28
CA SER A 54 -1.89 -12.52 5.39
C SER A 54 -0.92 -11.95 4.36
N VAL A 55 0.12 -12.70 3.99
CA VAL A 55 1.08 -12.31 2.94
C VAL A 55 0.39 -12.36 1.57
N GLN A 56 -0.47 -13.36 1.33
CA GLN A 56 -1.25 -13.41 0.09
C GLN A 56 -2.21 -12.23 -0.03
N ILE A 57 -2.93 -11.87 1.06
CA ILE A 57 -3.84 -10.70 1.09
C ILE A 57 -3.07 -9.41 0.83
N TYR A 58 -1.93 -9.22 1.51
CA TYR A 58 -1.11 -8.03 1.34
C TYR A 58 -0.61 -7.85 -0.09
N ASN A 59 -0.32 -8.96 -0.78
CA ASN A 59 0.19 -8.96 -2.15
C ASN A 59 -0.88 -9.20 -3.23
N TYR A 60 -2.17 -9.19 -2.88
CA TYR A 60 -3.28 -9.46 -3.81
C TYR A 60 -3.14 -10.79 -4.55
N LYS A 61 -2.75 -11.86 -3.85
CA LYS A 61 -2.55 -13.20 -4.43
C LYS A 61 -3.49 -14.22 -3.82
N THR A 62 -4.66 -13.77 -3.39
CA THR A 62 -5.59 -14.60 -2.66
C THR A 62 -6.49 -15.41 -3.56
N THR A 63 -6.78 -14.89 -4.75
CA THR A 63 -7.61 -15.51 -5.79
C THR A 63 -6.77 -16.22 -6.85
N ALA A 64 -5.63 -15.65 -7.24
CA ALA A 64 -4.69 -16.20 -8.23
C ALA A 64 -3.26 -15.63 -8.04
N PRO A 65 -2.20 -16.33 -8.51
CA PRO A 65 -0.83 -15.82 -8.43
C PRO A 65 -0.53 -14.66 -9.40
N SER A 66 -1.25 -14.59 -10.54
CA SER A 66 -1.12 -13.59 -11.61
C SER A 66 -2.35 -13.64 -12.54
N GLY A 67 -2.41 -12.73 -13.50
CA GLY A 67 -3.43 -12.67 -14.55
C GLY A 67 -4.72 -11.96 -14.15
N PRO A 68 -5.78 -12.06 -14.98
CA PRO A 68 -7.01 -11.27 -14.80
C PRO A 68 -7.76 -11.59 -13.51
N GLN A 69 -7.68 -12.82 -13.00
CA GLN A 69 -8.31 -13.18 -11.72
C GLN A 69 -7.62 -12.50 -10.52
N ARG A 70 -6.30 -12.30 -10.61
CA ARG A 70 -5.56 -11.46 -9.65
C ARG A 70 -5.85 -9.97 -9.87
N GLY A 71 -5.96 -9.54 -11.12
CA GLY A 71 -6.36 -8.18 -11.48
C GLY A 71 -7.74 -7.80 -10.93
N GLU A 72 -8.68 -8.74 -10.91
CA GLU A 72 -10.00 -8.58 -10.30
C GLU A 72 -9.90 -8.31 -8.79
N GLU A 73 -9.07 -9.06 -8.08
CA GLU A 73 -8.80 -8.84 -6.65
C GLU A 73 -8.23 -7.43 -6.40
N ILE A 74 -7.26 -7.00 -7.22
CA ILE A 74 -6.69 -5.64 -7.14
C ILE A 74 -7.79 -4.59 -7.38
N TYR A 75 -8.60 -4.76 -8.43
CA TYR A 75 -9.70 -3.86 -8.74
C TYR A 75 -10.71 -3.76 -7.59
N PHE A 76 -11.14 -4.90 -7.04
CA PHE A 76 -12.07 -4.95 -5.93
C PHE A 76 -11.54 -4.17 -4.72
N ILE A 77 -10.27 -4.37 -4.35
CA ILE A 77 -9.67 -3.78 -3.16
C ILE A 77 -9.35 -2.29 -3.34
N LYS A 78 -8.91 -1.86 -4.53
CA LYS A 78 -8.33 -0.51 -4.75
C LYS A 78 -9.22 0.41 -5.57
N CYS A 79 -10.04 -0.12 -6.47
CA CYS A 79 -10.72 0.67 -7.49
C CYS A 79 -12.24 0.71 -7.28
N TRP A 80 -12.83 -0.43 -6.92
CA TRP A 80 -14.28 -0.60 -6.90
C TRP A 80 -14.99 0.38 -5.97
N TYR A 81 -14.41 0.72 -4.82
CA TYR A 81 -15.02 1.64 -3.85
C TYR A 81 -15.47 2.98 -4.47
N CYS A 82 -14.78 3.45 -5.51
CA CYS A 82 -15.15 4.65 -6.25
C CYS A 82 -15.72 4.35 -7.64
N HIS A 83 -15.26 3.31 -8.33
CA HIS A 83 -15.62 3.01 -9.71
C HIS A 83 -16.85 2.10 -9.90
N ASN A 84 -17.64 1.87 -8.84
CA ASN A 84 -18.86 1.08 -8.87
C ASN A 84 -20.10 1.85 -9.36
N LYS A 85 -21.16 1.12 -9.72
CA LYS A 85 -22.43 1.67 -10.20
C LYS A 85 -23.24 2.40 -9.12
N TYR A 86 -22.95 2.14 -7.84
CA TYR A 86 -23.69 2.66 -6.69
C TYR A 86 -23.21 4.04 -6.22
N THR A 87 -22.08 4.53 -6.74
CA THR A 87 -21.63 5.89 -6.47
C THR A 87 -22.63 6.91 -7.02
N ARG A 88 -23.18 7.72 -6.13
CA ARG A 88 -24.28 8.65 -6.43
C ARG A 88 -23.82 9.76 -7.37
N GLU A 89 -24.66 10.09 -8.35
CA GLU A 89 -24.44 11.17 -9.31
C GLU A 89 -24.76 12.56 -8.76
N GLU A 90 -25.57 12.68 -7.70
CA GLU A 90 -26.14 13.96 -7.27
C GLU A 90 -25.95 14.22 -5.76
N PRO A 91 -25.84 15.49 -5.31
CA PRO A 91 -25.87 16.73 -6.10
C PRO A 91 -24.48 17.21 -6.61
N ARG A 92 -23.41 16.44 -6.38
CA ARG A 92 -22.02 16.86 -6.63
C ARG A 92 -21.34 16.16 -7.81
N GLY A 93 -22.08 15.39 -8.60
CA GLY A 93 -21.51 14.50 -9.61
C GLY A 93 -21.03 13.18 -9.01
N ARG A 94 -20.83 12.18 -9.90
CA ARG A 94 -20.19 10.92 -9.54
C ARG A 94 -18.69 11.14 -9.34
N PRO A 95 -18.09 10.78 -8.18
CA PRO A 95 -16.68 11.07 -7.89
C PRO A 95 -15.71 10.32 -8.81
N ALA A 96 -16.10 9.17 -9.34
CA ALA A 96 -15.34 8.44 -10.35
C ALA A 96 -16.27 7.83 -11.40
N PRO A 97 -15.89 7.83 -12.69
CA PRO A 97 -16.73 7.26 -13.75
C PRO A 97 -16.81 5.72 -13.63
N PRO A 98 -17.92 5.08 -14.05
CA PRO A 98 -17.98 3.62 -14.12
C PRO A 98 -16.89 3.08 -15.06
N MET A 99 -16.33 1.91 -14.75
CA MET A 99 -15.23 1.30 -15.53
C MET A 99 -15.73 0.33 -16.61
N GLN A 100 -17.01 -0.03 -16.60
CA GLN A 100 -17.59 -0.91 -17.61
C GLN A 100 -17.36 -0.38 -19.01
N ASN A 101 -16.93 -1.25 -19.91
CA ASN A 101 -16.70 -0.94 -21.31
C ASN A 101 -15.69 0.20 -21.54
N ILE A 102 -14.73 0.44 -20.64
CA ILE A 102 -13.75 1.53 -20.79
C ILE A 102 -12.99 1.46 -22.12
N TYR A 103 -12.58 0.26 -22.55
CA TYR A 103 -11.91 0.03 -23.84
C TYR A 103 -12.79 0.23 -25.08
N LYS A 104 -14.12 0.30 -24.92
CA LYS A 104 -15.03 0.65 -26.02
C LYS A 104 -15.13 2.17 -26.20
N ARG A 105 -14.58 2.97 -25.28
CA ARG A 105 -14.60 4.42 -25.36
C ARG A 105 -13.41 4.90 -26.19
N PRO A 106 -13.59 5.91 -27.05
CA PRO A 106 -12.49 6.40 -27.87
C PRO A 106 -11.42 7.12 -27.03
N MET A 107 -11.84 7.86 -25.99
CA MET A 107 -10.98 8.72 -25.18
C MET A 107 -11.27 8.60 -23.69
N LEU A 108 -10.25 8.77 -22.86
CA LEU A 108 -10.36 8.91 -21.42
C LEU A 108 -10.92 10.30 -21.08
N ALA A 109 -12.11 10.36 -20.48
CA ALA A 109 -12.79 11.62 -20.15
C ALA A 109 -11.96 12.58 -19.29
N THR A 110 -11.04 12.06 -18.46
CA THR A 110 -10.25 12.88 -17.53
C THR A 110 -8.93 13.41 -18.11
N THR A 111 -8.46 12.87 -19.23
CA THR A 111 -7.17 13.25 -19.83
C THR A 111 -7.27 13.61 -21.31
N GLY A 112 -8.37 13.28 -21.98
CA GLY A 112 -8.54 13.43 -23.42
C GLY A 112 -7.67 12.50 -24.27
N LYS A 113 -6.89 11.59 -23.64
CA LYS A 113 -6.04 10.64 -24.36
C LYS A 113 -6.85 9.43 -24.87
N PRO A 114 -6.44 8.78 -25.97
CA PRO A 114 -7.06 7.54 -26.44
C PRO A 114 -7.08 6.48 -25.36
N VAL A 115 -8.13 5.66 -25.30
CA VAL A 115 -8.16 4.53 -24.37
C VAL A 115 -7.30 3.39 -24.92
N ASN A 116 -6.21 3.08 -24.22
CA ASN A 116 -5.38 1.89 -24.43
C ASN A 116 -4.67 1.52 -23.12
N ASP A 117 -3.92 0.43 -23.14
CA ASP A 117 -3.23 -0.12 -21.97
C ASP A 117 -2.28 0.92 -21.36
N GLU A 118 -1.52 1.64 -22.19
CA GLU A 118 -0.52 2.63 -21.77
C GLU A 118 -1.15 3.84 -21.09
N THR A 119 -2.21 4.41 -21.68
CA THR A 119 -2.86 5.61 -21.15
C THR A 119 -3.66 5.30 -19.89
N LEU A 120 -4.23 4.10 -19.79
CA LEU A 120 -4.87 3.63 -18.56
C LEU A 120 -3.84 3.41 -17.45
N ALA A 121 -2.75 2.68 -17.73
CA ALA A 121 -1.69 2.47 -16.75
C ALA A 121 -1.07 3.80 -16.29
N GLU A 122 -0.83 4.74 -17.22
CA GLU A 122 -0.36 6.08 -16.90
C GLU A 122 -1.35 6.83 -15.99
N LYS A 123 -2.66 6.76 -16.30
CA LYS A 123 -3.69 7.40 -15.49
C LYS A 123 -3.76 6.81 -14.08
N ILE A 124 -3.68 5.49 -13.94
CA ILE A 124 -3.70 4.80 -12.64
C ILE A 124 -2.43 5.14 -11.84
N ASN A 125 -1.27 5.16 -12.48
CA ASN A 125 -0.01 5.50 -11.83
C ASN A 125 0.04 6.96 -11.35
N LYS A 126 -0.45 7.91 -12.16
CA LYS A 126 -0.44 9.34 -11.83
C LYS A 126 -1.60 9.76 -10.94
N GLY A 127 -2.74 9.07 -10.99
CA GLY A 127 -3.96 9.46 -10.30
C GLY A 127 -4.57 10.77 -10.84
N GLY A 128 -5.17 11.55 -9.94
CA GLY A 128 -5.78 12.85 -10.21
C GLY A 128 -6.34 13.47 -8.93
N PRO A 129 -7.04 14.62 -9.01
CA PRO A 129 -7.55 15.32 -7.84
C PRO A 129 -8.42 14.48 -6.88
N ALA A 130 -9.21 13.55 -7.43
CA ALA A 130 -10.08 12.65 -6.68
C ALA A 130 -9.71 11.16 -6.85
N MET A 131 -8.56 10.86 -7.47
CA MET A 131 -8.09 9.50 -7.73
C MET A 131 -6.67 9.35 -7.19
N PRO A 132 -6.42 8.48 -6.20
CA PRO A 132 -5.08 8.25 -5.67
C PRO A 132 -4.09 7.84 -6.76
N ALA A 133 -2.84 8.26 -6.62
CA ALA A 133 -1.74 7.82 -7.48
C ALA A 133 -1.24 6.45 -7.02
N TYR A 134 -1.19 5.47 -7.93
CA TYR A 134 -0.84 4.09 -7.59
C TYR A 134 0.60 3.68 -7.90
N ARG A 135 1.42 4.57 -8.49
CA ARG A 135 2.81 4.27 -8.90
C ARG A 135 3.74 3.72 -7.80
N TYR A 136 3.39 3.94 -6.53
CA TYR A 136 4.16 3.43 -5.37
C TYR A 136 3.41 2.36 -4.58
N ALA A 137 2.15 2.09 -4.95
CA ALA A 137 1.29 1.14 -4.26
C ALA A 137 1.05 -0.14 -5.07
N LEU A 138 1.22 -0.07 -6.39
CA LEU A 138 1.13 -1.18 -7.33
C LEU A 138 2.47 -1.33 -8.04
N SER A 139 2.98 -2.55 -8.09
CA SER A 139 4.11 -2.92 -8.95
C SER A 139 3.70 -2.99 -10.42
N ASP A 140 4.67 -3.08 -11.34
CA ASP A 140 4.38 -3.26 -12.76
C ASP A 140 3.60 -4.56 -13.04
N ALA A 141 3.88 -5.61 -12.28
CA ALA A 141 3.14 -6.87 -12.37
C ALA A 141 1.68 -6.72 -11.91
N ASP A 142 1.44 -5.93 -10.86
CA ASP A 142 0.09 -5.62 -10.38
C ASP A 142 -0.69 -4.81 -11.41
N MET A 143 -0.01 -3.84 -12.04
CA MET A 143 -0.60 -3.04 -13.10
C MET A 143 -0.94 -3.90 -14.32
N ALA A 144 -0.06 -4.81 -14.74
CA ALA A 144 -0.31 -5.71 -15.86
C ALA A 144 -1.51 -6.63 -15.58
N ASP A 145 -1.58 -7.22 -14.38
CA ASP A 145 -2.71 -8.06 -13.97
C ASP A 145 -4.01 -7.25 -13.94
N LEU A 146 -4.00 -6.05 -13.35
CA LEU A 146 -5.15 -5.14 -13.29
C LEU A 146 -5.64 -4.75 -14.70
N ILE A 147 -4.74 -4.36 -15.60
CA ILE A 147 -5.07 -4.02 -16.99
C ILE A 147 -5.65 -5.23 -17.71
N SER A 148 -5.09 -6.44 -17.51
CA SER A 148 -5.62 -7.67 -18.11
C SER A 148 -7.05 -7.97 -17.66
N TYR A 149 -7.38 -7.70 -16.39
CA TYR A 149 -8.75 -7.80 -15.89
C TYR A 149 -9.67 -6.77 -16.52
N ILE A 150 -9.25 -5.49 -16.58
CA ILE A 150 -10.07 -4.41 -17.15
C ILE A 150 -10.42 -4.67 -18.63
N LYS A 151 -9.54 -5.37 -19.36
CA LYS A 151 -9.77 -5.78 -20.76
C LYS A 151 -10.71 -6.96 -20.90
N SER A 152 -10.86 -7.77 -19.86
CA SER A 152 -11.65 -9.00 -19.92
C SER A 152 -13.15 -8.71 -19.96
N ASP A 153 -13.92 -9.66 -20.51
CA ASP A 153 -15.38 -9.58 -20.53
C ASP A 153 -16.02 -9.61 -19.14
N LYS A 154 -15.25 -10.03 -18.13
CA LYS A 154 -15.67 -10.01 -16.72
C LYS A 154 -15.56 -8.62 -16.10
N CYS A 155 -14.87 -7.66 -16.73
CA CYS A 155 -14.84 -6.32 -16.17
C CYS A 155 -16.20 -5.63 -16.35
N CYS A 156 -16.79 -5.04 -15.31
CA CYS A 156 -16.19 -4.82 -14.00
C CYS A 156 -17.15 -5.28 -12.91
N TRP A 157 -16.60 -5.93 -11.89
CA TRP A 157 -17.30 -6.38 -10.70
C TRP A 157 -18.27 -5.32 -10.15
N GLU A 158 -19.52 -5.70 -9.94
CA GLU A 158 -20.59 -4.82 -9.43
C GLU A 158 -21.39 -5.43 -8.27
N GLY A 159 -20.79 -6.29 -7.47
CA GLY A 159 -21.44 -6.81 -6.26
C GLY A 159 -22.22 -8.10 -6.40
N GLU A 160 -22.56 -8.51 -7.63
CA GLU A 160 -23.44 -9.66 -7.90
C GLU A 160 -22.69 -11.01 -7.87
N GLU A 161 -21.38 -11.00 -8.17
CA GLU A 161 -20.54 -12.20 -8.18
C GLU A 161 -19.18 -11.90 -7.51
N PRO A 162 -19.05 -11.99 -6.17
CA PRO A 162 -17.80 -11.66 -5.48
C PRO A 162 -16.61 -12.45 -6.03
N PRO A 163 -15.38 -11.90 -6.04
CA PRO A 163 -14.20 -12.61 -6.52
C PRO A 163 -14.09 -14.00 -5.88
N HIS A 164 -13.90 -15.02 -6.71
CA HIS A 164 -13.92 -16.41 -6.26
C HIS A 164 -12.86 -16.66 -5.18
N ASN A 165 -13.28 -17.12 -3.99
CA ASN A 165 -12.37 -17.53 -2.93
C ASN A 165 -11.95 -19.00 -3.14
N PRO A 166 -10.71 -19.27 -3.63
CA PRO A 166 -10.29 -20.64 -3.97
C PRO A 166 -10.18 -21.58 -2.75
N TRP A 167 -10.25 -21.04 -1.54
CA TRP A 167 -10.18 -21.81 -0.29
C TRP A 167 -11.55 -22.31 0.17
N TYR A 168 -12.64 -21.71 -0.32
CA TYR A 168 -13.98 -22.15 0.02
C TYR A 168 -14.45 -23.21 -0.98
N ARG A 169 -14.44 -24.47 -0.57
CA ARG A 169 -14.97 -25.60 -1.35
C ARG A 169 -16.33 -25.96 -0.79
N TYR A 170 -17.36 -25.95 -1.65
CA TYR A 170 -18.71 -26.44 -1.34
C TYR A 170 -18.80 -27.95 -1.57
#